data_AF-K3ZLW1-F1
#
_entry.id   AF-K3ZLW1-F1
#
_cell.length_a   1.000
_cell.length_b   1.000
_cell.length_c   1.000
_cell.angle_alpha   90.00
_cell.angle_beta   90.00
_cell.angle_gamma   90.00
#
_symmetry.space_group_name_H-M   'P 1'
#
loop_
_entity.id
_entity.type
_entity.pdbx_description
1 polymer ?
#
loop_
_entity_poly.entity_id
_entity_poly.type
_entity_poly.pdbx_seq_one_letter_code
_entity_poly.pdbx_strand_id
1 'polypeptide(L)'
;MASGRQCLMLTDLPMEVLIIVGDVAVTSFKPMEDLSNIRAVCRVMERACSDPSIGQRMAMLQIYREGLGWRDPDRYYNLLTLLVGVANPQACTLKGIADLFGSTDPSLNELSRATAGGHNVGAYLYALMLYRKNVGTMNDNIAKMYIRHLECDDDSVAIGSAGPNKLRNDGCWVFREESAYLVNSVTWRMHGEPLPPAPVCWRYALEAIIEMMIFHLYP
;
A
#
# COMPACT_ATOMS: atom_id res chain seq x y z
N MET A 1 5.25 30.69 31.37
CA MET A 1 4.02 30.35 30.60
C MET A 1 3.62 28.95 31.03
N ALA A 2 2.46 28.82 31.68
CA ALA A 2 2.03 27.58 32.32
C ALA A 2 1.53 26.58 31.26
N SER A 3 2.15 25.40 31.22
CA SER A 3 1.70 24.27 30.41
C SER A 3 0.41 23.72 31.02
N GLY A 4 -0.74 24.17 30.50
CA GLY A 4 -2.04 23.62 30.87
C GLY A 4 -2.10 22.14 30.53
N ARG A 5 -2.07 21.27 31.55
CA ARG A 5 -2.44 19.87 31.40
C ARG A 5 -3.92 19.84 31.00
N GLN A 6 -4.22 19.50 29.76
CA GLN A 6 -5.57 19.10 29.38
C GLN A 6 -5.98 17.92 30.27
N CYS A 7 -6.98 18.14 31.12
CA CYS A 7 -7.58 17.09 31.91
C CYS A 7 -8.57 16.37 30.98
N LEU A 8 -8.14 15.27 30.37
CA LEU A 8 -9.04 14.38 29.63
C LEU A 8 -10.10 13.86 30.62
N MET A 9 -11.36 14.18 30.37
CA MET A 9 -12.47 13.66 31.18
C MET A 9 -12.67 12.19 30.80
N LEU A 10 -13.21 11.38 31.73
CA LEU A 10 -13.55 9.98 31.44
C LEU A 10 -14.46 9.85 30.20
N THR A 11 -15.26 10.87 29.90
CA THR A 11 -16.13 10.94 28.72
C THR A 11 -15.40 11.06 27.39
N ASP A 12 -14.11 11.42 27.41
CA ASP A 12 -13.31 11.66 26.21
C ASP A 12 -12.53 10.40 25.78
N LEU A 13 -12.59 9.33 26.58
CA LEU A 13 -11.92 8.07 26.28
C LEU A 13 -12.78 7.17 25.38
N PRO A 14 -12.16 6.44 24.44
CA PRO A 14 -12.85 5.40 23.69
C PRO A 14 -13.47 4.36 24.64
N MET A 15 -14.64 3.85 24.27
CA MET A 15 -15.42 2.91 25.09
C MET A 15 -14.60 1.68 25.48
N GLU A 16 -13.71 1.23 24.61
CA GLU A 16 -12.81 0.09 24.83
C GLU A 16 -11.83 0.36 25.97
N VAL A 17 -11.30 1.58 26.05
CA VAL A 17 -10.38 1.97 27.14
C VAL A 17 -11.14 2.06 28.45
N LEU A 18 -12.38 2.55 28.43
CA LEU A 18 -13.24 2.59 29.61
C LEU A 18 -13.53 1.21 30.18
N ILE A 19 -13.79 0.21 29.33
CA ILE A 19 -14.01 -1.17 29.75
C ILE A 19 -12.76 -1.72 30.47
N ILE A 20 -11.58 -1.52 29.90
CA ILE A 20 -10.31 -2.00 30.49
C ILE A 20 -10.04 -1.31 31.83
N VAL A 21 -10.20 0.01 31.89
CA VAL A 21 -9.96 0.77 33.13
C VAL A 21 -10.95 0.35 34.22
N GLY A 22 -12.22 0.15 33.86
CA GLY A 22 -13.26 -0.33 34.77
C GLY A 22 -12.98 -1.73 35.30
N ASP A 23 -12.57 -2.65 34.42
CA ASP A 23 -12.23 -4.02 34.79
C ASP A 23 -11.05 -4.07 35.77
N VAL A 24 -9.99 -3.32 35.51
CA VAL A 24 -8.83 -3.21 36.42
C VAL A 24 -9.24 -2.61 37.76
N ALA A 25 -10.13 -1.60 37.76
CA ALA A 25 -10.62 -0.98 39.00
C ALA A 25 -11.42 -1.95 39.88
N VAL A 26 -12.17 -2.87 39.27
CA VAL A 26 -13.00 -3.86 39.97
C VAL A 26 -12.18 -5.07 40.44
N THR A 27 -11.22 -5.52 39.64
CA THR A 27 -10.54 -6.81 39.85
C THR A 27 -9.18 -6.69 40.56
N SER A 28 -8.53 -5.52 40.52
CA SER A 28 -7.21 -5.33 41.10
C SER A 28 -7.25 -4.96 42.59
N PHE A 29 -6.32 -5.52 43.36
CA PHE A 29 -6.05 -5.11 44.75
C PHE A 29 -5.34 -3.76 44.84
N LYS A 30 -4.70 -3.29 43.75
CA LYS A 30 -3.98 -2.01 43.65
C LYS A 30 -4.24 -1.33 42.30
N PRO A 31 -5.48 -0.91 42.04
CA PRO A 31 -5.91 -0.47 40.72
C PRO A 31 -5.11 0.72 40.20
N MET A 32 -4.68 1.65 41.07
CA MET A 32 -3.87 2.79 40.66
C MET A 32 -2.44 2.40 40.23
N GLU A 33 -1.84 1.37 40.85
CA GLU A 33 -0.52 0.87 40.48
C GLU A 33 -0.61 0.11 39.15
N ASP A 34 -1.62 -0.73 39.00
CA ASP A 34 -1.82 -1.53 37.77
C ASP A 34 -2.18 -0.67 36.57
N LEU A 35 -3.03 0.36 36.73
CA LEU A 35 -3.29 1.32 35.66
C LEU A 35 -2.05 2.12 35.29
N SER A 36 -1.19 2.46 36.26
CA SER A 36 0.10 3.11 35.99
C SER A 36 1.02 2.19 35.18
N ASN A 37 1.08 0.91 35.53
CA ASN A 37 1.85 -0.10 34.81
C ASN A 37 1.32 -0.31 33.38
N ILE A 38 0.00 -0.42 33.21
CA ILE A 38 -0.63 -0.48 31.88
C ILE A 38 -0.24 0.74 31.06
N ARG A 39 -0.33 1.95 31.63
CA ARG A 39 0.08 3.18 30.94
C ARG A 39 1.55 3.14 30.52
N ALA A 40 2.43 2.62 31.36
CA ALA A 40 3.84 2.46 31.05
C ALA A 40 4.04 1.48 29.87
N VAL A 41 3.36 0.33 29.88
CA VAL A 41 3.37 -0.64 28.78
C VAL A 41 2.83 -0.01 27.48
N CYS A 42 1.68 0.68 27.55
CA CYS A 42 1.11 1.37 26.39
C CYS A 42 2.09 2.38 25.78
N ARG A 43 2.85 3.13 26.59
CA ARG A 43 3.88 4.06 26.08
C ARG A 43 5.05 3.34 25.44
N VAL A 44 5.45 2.18 25.96
CA VAL A 44 6.50 1.36 25.34
C VAL A 44 6.02 0.84 23.98
N MET A 45 4.78 0.35 23.92
CA MET A 45 4.16 -0.09 22.67
C MET A 45 3.99 1.06 21.68
N GLU A 46 3.54 2.23 22.12
CA GLU A 46 3.41 3.44 21.30
C GLU A 46 4.75 3.82 20.67
N ARG A 47 5.83 3.83 21.46
CA ARG A 47 7.19 4.08 20.95
C ARG A 47 7.64 3.00 19.96
N ALA A 48 7.38 1.74 20.26
CA ALA A 48 7.69 0.65 19.34
C ALA A 48 6.93 0.84 18.02
N CYS A 49 5.62 1.08 18.07
CA CYS A 49 4.76 1.33 16.91
C CYS A 49 5.10 2.61 16.14
N SER A 50 5.77 3.58 16.79
CA SER A 50 6.28 4.80 16.14
C SER A 50 7.56 4.55 15.34
N ASP A 51 8.18 3.37 15.49
CA ASP A 51 9.31 2.98 14.66
C ASP A 51 8.85 2.86 13.18
N PRO A 52 9.45 3.63 12.25
CA PRO A 52 9.07 3.59 10.84
C PRO A 52 9.13 2.19 10.23
N SER A 53 10.00 1.31 10.71
CA SER A 53 10.12 -0.07 10.23
C SER A 53 8.87 -0.91 10.52
N ILE A 54 8.16 -0.63 11.62
CA ILE A 54 6.87 -1.28 11.92
C ILE A 54 5.81 -0.80 10.95
N GLY A 55 5.73 0.52 10.74
CA GLY A 55 4.83 1.11 9.75
C GLY A 55 5.09 0.58 8.33
N GLN A 56 6.35 0.41 7.94
CA GLN A 56 6.72 -0.15 6.63
C GLN A 56 6.32 -1.61 6.43
N ARG A 57 6.23 -2.39 7.52
CA ARG A 57 5.82 -3.80 7.49
C ARG A 57 4.32 -4.01 7.64
N MET A 58 3.55 -2.96 7.92
CA MET A 58 2.10 -3.06 8.05
C MET A 58 1.47 -3.46 6.71
N ALA A 59 0.64 -4.50 6.73
CA ALA A 59 -0.04 -5.06 5.55
C ALA A 59 -1.24 -4.21 5.12
N MET A 60 -0.98 -2.98 4.64
CA MET A 60 -2.00 -2.03 4.22
C MET A 60 -2.95 -2.59 3.15
N LEU A 61 -2.46 -3.40 2.21
CA LEU A 61 -3.32 -4.05 1.20
C LEU A 61 -4.30 -5.03 1.82
N GLN A 62 -3.93 -5.72 2.89
CA GLN A 62 -4.83 -6.64 3.60
C GLN A 62 -5.94 -5.86 4.30
N ILE A 63 -5.58 -4.79 5.03
CA ILE A 63 -6.52 -3.87 5.68
C ILE A 63 -7.50 -3.27 4.66
N TYR A 64 -6.98 -2.91 3.48
CA TYR A 64 -7.79 -2.42 2.37
C TYR A 64 -8.78 -3.47 1.87
N ARG A 65 -8.33 -4.70 1.64
CA ARG A 65 -9.12 -5.83 1.12
C ARG A 65 -10.20 -6.30 2.10
N GLU A 66 -9.92 -6.22 3.41
CA GLU A 66 -10.88 -6.50 4.48
C GLU A 66 -11.98 -5.43 4.62
N GLY A 67 -11.86 -4.35 3.85
CA GLY A 67 -12.91 -3.36 3.67
C GLY A 67 -12.88 -2.24 4.70
N LEU A 68 -11.76 -2.02 5.40
CA LEU A 68 -11.64 -0.89 6.32
C LEU A 68 -11.99 0.43 5.63
N GLY A 69 -11.49 0.64 4.40
CA GLY A 69 -11.83 1.86 3.67
C GLY A 69 -13.31 2.00 3.32
N TRP A 70 -14.10 0.92 3.33
CA TRP A 70 -15.55 0.99 3.10
C TRP A 70 -16.32 1.22 4.40
N ARG A 71 -15.88 0.62 5.51
CA ARG A 71 -16.54 0.75 6.81
C ARG A 71 -16.28 2.09 7.48
N ASP A 72 -15.07 2.61 7.33
CA ASP A 72 -14.61 3.82 7.98
C ASP A 72 -13.60 4.55 7.07
N PRO A 73 -14.11 5.34 6.10
CA PRO A 73 -13.27 6.06 5.13
C PRO A 73 -12.29 7.03 5.79
N ASP A 74 -12.72 7.74 6.83
CA ASP A 74 -11.89 8.74 7.52
C ASP A 74 -10.70 8.07 8.21
N ARG A 75 -10.94 6.97 8.93
CA ARG A 75 -9.87 6.19 9.56
C ARG A 75 -8.93 5.59 8.53
N TYR A 76 -9.45 5.14 7.39
CA TYR A 76 -8.65 4.62 6.30
C TYR A 76 -7.73 5.68 5.70
N TYR A 77 -8.22 6.88 5.38
CA TYR A 77 -7.38 7.94 4.81
C TYR A 77 -6.35 8.46 5.81
N ASN A 78 -6.69 8.54 7.10
CA ASN A 78 -5.74 8.87 8.15
C ASN A 78 -4.62 7.82 8.24
N LEU A 79 -4.97 6.53 8.25
CA LEU A 79 -3.99 5.45 8.26
C LEU A 79 -3.12 5.45 7.00
N LEU A 80 -3.73 5.62 5.83
CA LEU A 80 -3.03 5.71 4.54
C LEU A 80 -2.01 6.85 4.57
N THR A 81 -2.38 8.02 5.06
CA THR A 81 -1.50 9.20 5.17
C THR A 81 -0.30 8.93 6.08
N LEU A 82 -0.55 8.33 7.25
CA LEU A 82 0.53 7.96 8.19
C LEU A 82 1.50 6.95 7.56
N LEU A 83 0.98 5.92 6.91
CA LEU A 83 1.78 4.86 6.30
C LEU A 83 2.56 5.35 5.07
N VAL A 84 1.99 6.25 4.26
CA VAL A 84 2.72 6.94 3.18
C VAL A 84 3.87 7.76 3.77
N GLY A 85 3.63 8.46 4.89
CA GLY A 85 4.65 9.26 5.59
C GLY A 85 5.90 8.47 5.96
N VAL A 86 5.74 7.23 6.43
CA VAL A 86 6.84 6.30 6.78
C VAL A 86 7.35 5.46 5.60
N ALA A 87 6.93 5.77 4.37
CA ALA A 87 7.30 5.07 3.15
C ALA A 87 6.90 3.58 3.13
N ASN A 88 5.72 3.26 3.68
CA ASN A 88 5.16 1.91 3.55
C ASN A 88 4.96 1.57 2.05
N PRO A 89 5.53 0.48 1.53
CA PRO A 89 5.54 0.21 0.09
C PRO A 89 4.14 -0.02 -0.50
N GLN A 90 3.24 -0.64 0.27
CA GLN A 90 1.85 -0.90 -0.11
C GLN A 90 1.01 0.39 -0.11
N ALA A 91 1.15 1.21 0.94
CA ALA A 91 0.45 2.49 1.07
C ALA A 91 0.90 3.48 -0.03
N CYS A 92 2.20 3.56 -0.28
CA CYS A 92 2.76 4.34 -1.39
C CYS A 92 2.24 3.87 -2.75
N THR A 93 2.01 2.57 -2.94
CA THR A 93 1.40 2.05 -4.19
C THR A 93 -0.05 2.52 -4.33
N LEU A 94 -0.87 2.38 -3.28
CA LEU A 94 -2.27 2.83 -3.30
C LEU A 94 -2.39 4.33 -3.54
N LYS A 95 -1.55 5.12 -2.86
CA LYS A 95 -1.49 6.58 -3.04
C LYS A 95 -1.01 6.96 -4.44
N GLY A 96 0.02 6.28 -4.95
CA GLY A 96 0.54 6.50 -6.30
C GLY A 96 -0.48 6.19 -7.40
N ILE A 97 -1.30 5.15 -7.23
CA ILE A 97 -2.45 4.88 -8.11
C ILE A 97 -3.46 6.03 -8.02
N ALA A 98 -3.84 6.45 -6.82
CA ALA A 98 -4.80 7.55 -6.66
C ALA A 98 -4.30 8.85 -7.34
N ASP A 99 -3.03 9.19 -7.16
CA ASP A 99 -2.43 10.38 -7.77
C ASP A 99 -2.36 10.27 -9.31
N LEU A 100 -2.13 9.06 -9.83
CA LEU A 100 -2.09 8.76 -11.26
C LEU A 100 -3.41 9.07 -11.97
N PHE A 101 -4.53 8.76 -11.33
CA PHE A 101 -5.86 8.94 -11.91
C PHE A 101 -6.59 10.19 -11.42
N GLY A 102 -6.08 10.86 -10.38
CA GLY A 102 -6.68 12.06 -9.81
C GLY A 102 -6.19 13.37 -10.43
N SER A 103 -5.19 13.36 -11.32
CA SER A 103 -4.56 14.58 -11.84
C SER A 103 -4.18 14.48 -13.33
N THR A 104 -4.09 15.63 -14.00
CA THR A 104 -3.74 15.73 -15.43
C THR A 104 -2.23 15.60 -15.70
N ASP A 105 -1.37 15.90 -14.73
CA ASP A 105 0.08 15.63 -14.79
C ASP A 105 0.51 14.87 -13.52
N PRO A 106 0.29 13.55 -13.50
CA PRO A 106 0.47 12.75 -12.30
C PRO A 106 1.93 12.58 -11.91
N SER A 107 2.22 12.84 -10.64
CA SER A 107 3.53 12.56 -10.06
C SER A 107 3.74 11.06 -9.87
N LEU A 108 4.94 10.56 -10.16
CA LEU A 108 5.30 9.16 -9.93
C LEU A 108 6.08 8.94 -8.63
N ASN A 109 6.11 9.95 -7.75
CA ASN A 109 6.94 9.94 -6.53
C ASN A 109 6.57 8.80 -5.59
N GLU A 110 5.27 8.58 -5.36
CA GLU A 110 4.82 7.52 -4.46
C GLU A 110 5.02 6.13 -5.06
N LEU A 111 4.85 5.96 -6.38
CA LEU A 111 5.20 4.71 -7.07
C LEU A 111 6.72 4.44 -7.03
N SER A 112 7.54 5.49 -7.15
CA SER A 112 9.00 5.38 -6.98
C SER A 112 9.37 4.97 -5.55
N ARG A 113 8.72 5.54 -4.52
CA ARG A 113 8.92 5.17 -3.12
C ARG A 113 8.49 3.72 -2.85
N ALA A 114 7.37 3.30 -3.43
CA ALA A 114 6.92 1.90 -3.35
C ALA A 114 7.93 0.93 -3.97
N THR A 115 8.52 1.32 -5.10
CA THR A 115 9.58 0.55 -5.78
C THR A 115 10.83 0.44 -4.90
N ALA A 116 11.29 1.56 -4.34
CA ALA A 116 12.43 1.57 -3.42
C ALA A 116 12.18 0.74 -2.15
N GLY A 117 10.92 0.66 -1.73
CA GLY A 117 10.45 -0.18 -0.63
C GLY A 117 10.21 -1.65 -1.00
N GLY A 118 10.44 -2.06 -2.25
CA GLY A 118 10.33 -3.45 -2.70
C GLY A 118 8.91 -3.95 -2.96
N HIS A 119 7.93 -3.06 -3.21
CA HIS A 119 6.59 -3.51 -3.59
C HIS A 119 6.50 -3.82 -5.09
N ASN A 120 6.42 -5.11 -5.44
CA ASN A 120 6.45 -5.58 -6.83
C ASN A 120 5.36 -4.96 -7.71
N VAL A 121 4.12 -4.86 -7.23
CA VAL A 121 3.02 -4.23 -7.98
C VAL A 121 3.25 -2.72 -8.16
N GLY A 122 3.79 -2.05 -7.14
CA GLY A 122 4.18 -0.64 -7.24
C GLY A 122 5.29 -0.42 -8.27
N ALA A 123 6.29 -1.30 -8.27
CA ALA A 123 7.39 -1.30 -9.23
C ALA A 123 6.91 -1.54 -10.67
N TYR A 124 5.99 -2.50 -10.85
CA TYR A 124 5.40 -2.79 -12.15
C TYR A 124 4.63 -1.59 -12.71
N LEU A 125 3.77 -0.98 -11.90
CA LEU A 125 3.03 0.23 -12.28
C LEU A 125 3.96 1.42 -12.54
N TYR A 126 5.00 1.60 -11.73
CA TYR A 126 6.01 2.64 -11.94
C TYR A 126 6.69 2.49 -13.31
N ALA A 127 7.14 1.27 -13.63
CA ALA A 127 7.77 0.95 -14.90
C ALA A 127 6.84 1.20 -16.10
N LEU A 128 5.57 0.78 -16.02
CA LEU A 128 4.58 1.03 -17.06
C LEU A 128 4.34 2.52 -17.29
N MET A 129 4.25 3.32 -16.22
CA MET A 129 4.04 4.76 -16.36
C MET A 129 5.26 5.48 -16.90
N LEU A 130 6.47 5.06 -16.52
CA LEU A 130 7.71 5.55 -17.12
C LEU A 130 7.77 5.23 -18.62
N TYR A 131 7.40 4.01 -19.04
CA TYR A 131 7.32 3.65 -20.45
C TYR A 131 6.39 4.59 -21.21
N ARG A 132 5.16 4.78 -20.71
CA ARG A 132 4.16 5.67 -21.32
C ARG A 132 4.63 7.12 -21.43
N LYS A 133 5.29 7.65 -20.39
CA LYS A 133 5.75 9.05 -20.38
C LYS A 133 6.92 9.32 -21.33
N ASN A 134 7.66 8.27 -21.71
CA ASN A 134 8.96 8.40 -22.38
C ASN A 134 9.04 7.68 -23.74
N VAL A 135 7.91 7.31 -24.35
CA VAL A 135 7.85 6.60 -25.64
C VAL A 135 8.80 7.26 -26.66
N GLY A 136 9.83 6.52 -27.09
CA GLY A 136 10.83 6.99 -28.07
C GLY A 136 12.11 7.63 -27.50
N THR A 137 12.37 7.58 -26.19
CA THR A 137 13.57 8.17 -25.55
C THR A 137 14.40 7.14 -24.76
N MET A 138 15.61 7.48 -24.29
CA MET A 138 16.52 6.58 -23.52
C MET A 138 15.85 5.91 -22.29
N ASN A 139 14.86 6.57 -21.67
CA ASN A 139 14.09 6.03 -20.54
C ASN A 139 13.18 4.84 -20.94
N ASP A 140 12.88 4.67 -22.23
CA ASP A 140 12.18 3.52 -22.78
C ASP A 140 12.92 2.21 -22.48
N ASN A 141 14.25 2.23 -22.57
CA ASN A 141 15.10 1.07 -22.27
C ASN A 141 15.10 0.72 -20.77
N ILE A 142 15.04 1.73 -19.89
CA ILE A 142 14.97 1.53 -18.43
C ILE A 142 13.61 0.89 -18.06
N ALA A 143 12.52 1.41 -18.62
CA ALA A 143 11.19 0.84 -18.38
C ALA A 143 11.08 -0.61 -18.90
N LYS A 144 11.61 -0.88 -20.11
CA LYS A 144 11.72 -2.25 -20.65
C LYS A 144 12.59 -3.15 -19.78
N MET A 145 13.67 -2.64 -19.19
CA MET A 145 14.51 -3.39 -18.26
C MET A 145 13.75 -3.77 -16.99
N TYR A 146 13.01 -2.83 -16.36
CA TYR A 146 12.20 -3.14 -15.17
C TYR A 146 11.07 -4.13 -15.48
N ILE A 147 10.38 -3.98 -16.60
CA ILE A 147 9.36 -4.94 -17.04
C ILE A 147 10.00 -6.31 -17.23
N ARG A 148 11.13 -6.40 -17.94
CA ARG A 148 11.86 -7.66 -18.11
C ARG A 148 12.35 -8.25 -16.78
N HIS A 149 12.83 -7.43 -15.85
CA HIS A 149 13.32 -7.90 -14.56
C HIS A 149 12.19 -8.40 -13.64
N LEU A 150 11.02 -7.75 -13.69
CA LEU A 150 9.82 -8.20 -12.97
C LEU A 150 9.13 -9.40 -13.64
N GLU A 151 9.31 -9.56 -14.95
CA GLU A 151 8.82 -10.70 -15.73
C GLU A 151 9.83 -11.87 -15.80
N CYS A 152 11.11 -11.64 -15.47
CA CYS A 152 12.23 -12.59 -15.44
C CYS A 152 13.22 -12.18 -14.34
N ASP A 153 13.12 -12.79 -13.16
CA ASP A 153 14.13 -12.68 -12.12
C ASP A 153 15.06 -13.90 -12.19
N ASP A 154 16.32 -13.68 -12.56
CA ASP A 154 17.43 -14.65 -12.49
C ASP A 154 18.69 -13.85 -12.10
N ASP A 155 18.96 -13.73 -10.80
CA ASP A 155 20.29 -13.37 -10.31
C ASP A 155 21.12 -14.65 -10.13
N SER A 156 22.10 -14.88 -11.00
CA SER A 156 23.40 -15.41 -10.55
C SER A 156 24.54 -15.10 -11.51
N VAL A 157 25.58 -14.51 -10.94
CA VAL A 157 26.95 -14.54 -11.45
C VAL A 157 27.49 -15.96 -11.28
N ALA A 158 27.73 -16.70 -12.37
CA ALA A 158 28.92 -17.54 -12.61
C ALA A 158 28.78 -18.44 -13.85
N ILE A 159 29.70 -18.23 -14.79
CA ILE A 159 30.45 -19.20 -15.59
C ILE A 159 29.82 -20.60 -15.79
N GLY A 160 29.51 -20.91 -17.06
CA GLY A 160 29.62 -22.28 -17.58
C GLY A 160 28.32 -22.89 -18.11
N SER A 161 28.18 -22.81 -19.43
CA SER A 161 27.47 -23.73 -20.34
C SER A 161 26.28 -24.56 -19.82
N ALA A 162 25.11 -24.31 -20.42
CA ALA A 162 24.26 -25.26 -21.17
C ALA A 162 22.76 -25.04 -20.89
N GLY A 163 22.05 -24.53 -21.91
CA GLY A 163 20.58 -24.56 -22.03
C GLY A 163 19.85 -23.37 -21.37
N PRO A 164 18.94 -22.66 -22.09
CA PRO A 164 18.12 -21.62 -21.51
C PRO A 164 16.98 -22.26 -20.71
N ASN A 165 17.15 -22.36 -19.41
CA ASN A 165 16.09 -22.83 -18.53
C ASN A 165 15.10 -21.69 -18.26
N LYS A 166 13.92 -21.85 -18.87
CA LYS A 166 12.80 -20.93 -18.96
C LYS A 166 12.01 -20.93 -17.64
N LEU A 167 11.93 -19.80 -16.94
CA LEU A 167 10.90 -19.61 -15.92
C LEU A 167 9.55 -19.33 -16.61
N ARG A 168 8.47 -19.84 -16.02
CA ARG A 168 7.12 -19.85 -16.63
C ARG A 168 6.45 -18.47 -16.56
N ASN A 169 5.54 -18.26 -17.51
CA ASN A 169 4.73 -17.07 -17.76
C ASN A 169 3.71 -16.73 -16.63
N ASP A 170 3.81 -17.32 -15.44
CA ASP A 170 2.81 -17.22 -14.37
C ASP A 170 3.04 -16.02 -13.43
N GLY A 171 4.30 -15.70 -13.08
CA GLY A 171 4.61 -14.54 -12.23
C GLY A 171 4.20 -13.19 -12.83
N CYS A 172 4.43 -13.00 -14.13
CA CYS A 172 3.99 -11.81 -14.88
C CYS A 172 2.47 -11.64 -14.85
N TRP A 173 1.73 -12.75 -14.96
CA TRP A 173 0.27 -12.72 -14.94
C TRP A 173 -0.27 -12.29 -13.58
N VAL A 174 0.32 -12.77 -12.48
CA VAL A 174 -0.08 -12.37 -11.12
C VAL A 174 0.09 -10.88 -10.89
N PHE A 175 1.23 -10.29 -11.28
CA PHE A 175 1.42 -8.84 -11.12
C PHE A 175 0.47 -8.04 -12.00
N ARG A 176 0.16 -8.52 -13.21
CA ARG A 176 -0.83 -7.88 -14.09
C ARG A 176 -2.23 -7.90 -13.50
N GLU A 177 -2.67 -9.06 -13.02
CA GLU A 177 -3.99 -9.23 -12.42
C GLU A 177 -4.13 -8.40 -11.14
N GLU A 178 -3.12 -8.45 -10.26
CA GLU A 178 -3.14 -7.68 -9.02
C GLU A 178 -3.06 -6.17 -9.27
N SER A 179 -2.26 -5.73 -10.26
CA SER A 179 -2.23 -4.34 -10.69
C SER A 179 -3.60 -3.90 -11.22
N ALA A 180 -4.23 -4.70 -12.08
CA ALA A 180 -5.56 -4.40 -12.62
C ALA A 180 -6.60 -4.31 -11.50
N TYR A 181 -6.56 -5.24 -10.53
CA TYR A 181 -7.43 -5.21 -9.37
C TYR A 181 -7.25 -3.93 -8.54
N LEU A 182 -6.00 -3.58 -8.19
CA LEU A 182 -5.72 -2.42 -7.36
C LEU A 182 -6.09 -1.11 -8.05
N VAL A 183 -5.65 -0.94 -9.30
CA VAL A 183 -5.99 0.22 -10.12
C VAL A 183 -7.50 0.41 -10.16
N ASN A 184 -8.23 -0.65 -10.49
CA ASN A 184 -9.67 -0.60 -10.53
C ASN A 184 -10.26 -0.24 -9.16
N SER A 185 -9.91 -0.98 -8.11
CA SER A 185 -10.49 -0.76 -6.78
C SER A 185 -10.27 0.68 -6.26
N VAL A 186 -9.12 1.29 -6.55
CA VAL A 186 -8.80 2.66 -6.12
C VAL A 186 -9.50 3.70 -6.99
N THR A 187 -9.56 3.52 -8.31
CA THR A 187 -10.26 4.46 -9.20
C THR A 187 -11.77 4.44 -9.01
N TRP A 188 -12.37 3.26 -8.78
CA TRP A 188 -13.79 3.16 -8.45
C TRP A 188 -14.14 3.93 -7.18
N ARG A 189 -13.27 3.93 -6.17
CA ARG A 189 -13.47 4.76 -4.95
C ARG A 189 -13.46 6.26 -5.23
N MET A 190 -12.68 6.74 -6.19
CA MET A 190 -12.66 8.16 -6.57
C MET A 190 -14.02 8.64 -7.11
N HIS A 191 -14.85 7.71 -7.61
CA HIS A 191 -16.15 8.02 -8.21
C HIS A 191 -17.35 7.84 -7.25
N GLY A 192 -17.14 7.38 -6.01
CA GLY A 192 -18.19 7.33 -4.98
C GLY A 192 -19.24 6.21 -5.14
N GLU A 193 -19.04 5.27 -6.07
CA GLU A 193 -19.98 4.18 -6.36
C GLU A 193 -19.67 2.90 -5.55
N PRO A 194 -20.68 2.09 -5.17
CA PRO A 194 -20.46 0.78 -4.57
C PRO A 194 -19.72 -0.16 -5.53
N LEU A 195 -18.77 -0.96 -5.02
CA LEU A 195 -18.11 -2.00 -5.82
C LEU A 195 -19.15 -2.95 -6.45
N PRO A 196 -19.14 -3.19 -7.77
CA PRO A 196 -20.06 -4.13 -8.38
C PRO A 196 -19.77 -5.56 -7.91
N PRO A 197 -20.81 -6.41 -7.78
CA PRO A 197 -20.65 -7.82 -7.54
C PRO A 197 -20.07 -8.46 -8.81
N ALA A 198 -18.76 -8.72 -8.79
CA ALA A 198 -17.96 -9.38 -9.83
C ALA A 198 -17.52 -8.50 -11.03
N PRO A 199 -16.35 -8.82 -11.64
CA PRO A 199 -15.63 -7.97 -12.58
C PRO A 199 -16.11 -8.21 -14.03
N VAL A 200 -17.32 -7.76 -14.39
CA VAL A 200 -17.90 -8.19 -15.68
C VAL A 200 -17.98 -7.06 -16.73
N CYS A 201 -17.89 -5.79 -16.35
CA CYS A 201 -18.08 -4.69 -17.32
C CYS A 201 -16.79 -3.89 -17.66
N TRP A 202 -15.81 -3.85 -16.77
CA TRP A 202 -14.60 -3.02 -16.92
C TRP A 202 -13.36 -3.80 -17.37
N ARG A 203 -13.47 -5.13 -17.44
CA ARG A 203 -12.46 -6.00 -18.06
C ARG A 203 -12.10 -5.50 -19.46
N TYR A 204 -13.05 -4.93 -20.22
CA TYR A 204 -12.79 -4.37 -21.55
C TYR A 204 -12.14 -2.97 -21.56
N ALA A 205 -12.33 -2.14 -20.52
CA ALA A 205 -11.68 -0.81 -20.46
C ALA A 205 -10.22 -0.93 -19.97
N LEU A 206 -9.99 -1.82 -19.01
CA LEU A 206 -8.64 -2.16 -18.54
C LEU A 206 -7.93 -3.11 -19.50
N GLU A 207 -8.60 -4.08 -20.14
CA GLU A 207 -8.02 -4.79 -21.29
C GLU A 207 -7.80 -3.82 -22.46
N ALA A 208 -8.61 -2.81 -22.73
CA ALA A 208 -8.25 -1.81 -23.75
C ALA A 208 -7.02 -0.99 -23.37
N ILE A 209 -6.86 -0.59 -22.10
CA ILE A 209 -5.69 0.17 -21.62
C ILE A 209 -4.44 -0.72 -21.55
N ILE A 210 -4.58 -1.98 -21.13
CA ILE A 210 -3.52 -2.98 -21.02
C ILE A 210 -3.16 -3.55 -22.41
N GLU A 211 -4.12 -3.84 -23.30
CA GLU A 211 -3.92 -4.24 -24.69
C GLU A 211 -3.34 -3.10 -25.54
N MET A 212 -3.80 -1.85 -25.37
CA MET A 212 -3.15 -0.69 -25.99
C MET A 212 -1.70 -0.51 -25.50
N MET A 213 -1.36 -0.98 -24.30
CA MET A 213 0.02 -0.97 -23.79
C MET A 213 0.84 -2.21 -24.20
N ILE A 214 0.21 -3.37 -24.41
CA ILE A 214 0.87 -4.64 -24.77
C ILE A 214 1.17 -4.74 -26.27
N PHE A 215 0.28 -4.26 -27.16
CA PHE A 215 0.47 -4.38 -28.62
C PHE A 215 1.67 -3.59 -29.18
N HIS A 216 2.34 -2.76 -28.37
CA HIS A 216 3.58 -2.07 -28.75
C HIS A 216 4.85 -2.67 -28.14
N LEU A 217 4.75 -3.72 -27.32
CA LEU A 217 5.91 -4.36 -26.67
C LEU A 217 6.36 -5.67 -27.34
N TYR A 218 5.60 -6.20 -28.30
CA TYR A 218 6.01 -7.31 -29.17
C TYR A 218 5.53 -7.02 -30.60
N PRO A 219 6.44 -6.77 -31.57
CA PRO A 219 6.09 -6.82 -32.99
C PRO A 219 5.83 -8.26 -33.45
#